data_AF-A0A9D7I2K6-F1
#
_entry.id   AF-A0A9D7I2K6-F1
#
_cell.length_a   1.000
_cell.length_b   1.000
_cell.length_c   1.000
_cell.angle_alpha   90.00
_cell.angle_beta   90.00
_cell.angle_gamma   90.00
#
_symmetry.space_group_name_H-M   'P 1'
#
loop_
_entity.id
_entity.type
_entity.pdbx_description
1 polymer ?
#
loop_
_entity_poly.entity_id
_entity_poly.type
_entity_poly.pdbx_seq_one_letter_code
_entity_poly.pdbx_strand_id
1 'polypeptide(L)'
;MKKNFLSLIVLVFVISFSSCKSSSSFDSDVRKMADYRCQMKQLMAKDPSDEKAKKELQELSVKMEAFGDEMSKKYEKMKDDKDMDAKADAILKEVMDKCK
;
A
#
# COMPACT_ATOMS: atom_id res chain seq x y z
N MET A 1 -2.78 29.08 47.09
CA MET A 1 -1.59 29.15 46.21
C MET A 1 -1.96 30.03 45.03
N LYS A 2 -1.34 31.20 44.91
CA LYS A 2 -1.54 32.15 43.80
C LYS A 2 -0.62 31.77 42.64
N LYS A 3 -1.14 31.80 41.41
CA LYS A 3 -0.59 32.50 40.22
C LYS A 3 -1.05 31.82 38.91
N ASN A 4 -2.03 32.46 38.30
CA ASN A 4 -2.12 32.87 36.90
C ASN A 4 -1.20 32.14 35.90
N PHE A 5 -1.81 31.42 34.94
CA PHE A 5 -1.32 31.36 33.56
C PHE A 5 -2.51 31.21 32.60
N LEU A 6 -3.26 32.30 32.48
CA LEU A 6 -4.02 32.63 31.28
C LEU A 6 -3.02 33.17 30.25
N SER A 7 -3.25 32.86 28.97
CA SER A 7 -2.59 33.38 27.76
C SER A 7 -1.57 32.40 27.14
N LEU A 8 -1.93 31.78 26.02
CA LEU A 8 -1.84 32.45 24.73
C LEU A 8 -2.52 31.63 23.63
N ILE A 9 -3.38 32.31 22.89
CA ILE A 9 -3.91 31.91 21.60
C ILE A 9 -2.74 31.77 20.62
N VAL A 10 -2.59 30.59 20.00
CA VAL A 10 -1.91 30.49 18.70
C VAL A 10 -2.87 29.81 17.73
N LEU A 11 -3.62 30.67 17.08
CA LEU A 11 -4.44 30.41 15.92
C LEU A 11 -3.48 30.31 14.73
N VAL A 12 -3.14 29.09 14.31
CA VAL A 12 -2.55 28.84 12.99
C VAL A 12 -3.51 27.97 12.22
N PHE A 13 -4.58 28.61 11.74
CA PHE A 13 -5.23 28.21 10.50
C PHE A 13 -4.50 28.95 9.38
N VAL A 14 -3.47 28.33 8.81
CA VAL A 14 -3.11 28.60 7.42
C VAL A 14 -3.18 27.27 6.69
N ILE A 15 -4.26 27.20 5.94
CA ILE A 15 -4.62 26.20 4.96
C ILE A 15 -3.54 26.22 3.88
N SER A 16 -2.78 25.14 3.78
CA SER A 16 -2.02 24.78 2.58
C SER A 16 -1.91 23.25 2.45
N PHE A 17 -3.02 22.55 2.75
CA PHE A 17 -3.24 21.20 2.22
C PHE A 17 -4.01 21.29 0.90
N SER A 18 -3.49 22.08 -0.04
CA SER A 18 -3.73 21.81 -1.45
C SER A 18 -2.97 20.52 -1.78
N SER A 19 -3.72 19.44 -2.03
CA SER A 19 -3.29 18.26 -2.82
C SER A 19 -2.30 17.23 -2.23
N CYS A 20 -2.26 16.98 -0.92
CA CYS A 20 -1.42 15.92 -0.34
C CYS A 20 -2.18 14.92 0.55
N LYS A 21 -3.31 14.36 0.08
CA LYS A 21 -4.13 13.45 0.91
C LYS A 21 -4.68 12.18 0.24
N SER A 22 -4.15 11.79 -0.92
CA SER A 22 -4.46 10.48 -1.55
C SER A 22 -3.26 9.54 -1.67
N SER A 23 -2.01 10.00 -1.46
CA SER A 23 -0.84 9.12 -1.55
C SER A 23 -0.85 8.04 -0.46
N SER A 24 -1.30 8.36 0.76
CA SER A 24 -1.30 7.39 1.86
C SER A 24 -2.14 6.13 1.60
N SER A 25 -3.28 6.23 0.90
CA SER A 25 -4.08 5.03 0.59
C SER A 25 -3.51 4.28 -0.61
N PHE A 26 -3.15 4.99 -1.68
CA PHE A 26 -2.56 4.36 -2.86
C PHE A 26 -1.25 3.64 -2.54
N ASP A 27 -0.35 4.30 -1.82
CA ASP A 27 0.92 3.71 -1.43
C ASP A 27 0.72 2.46 -0.56
N SER A 28 -0.24 2.50 0.38
CA SER A 28 -0.59 1.35 1.22
C SER A 28 -1.13 0.18 0.38
N ASP A 29 -1.98 0.48 -0.60
CA ASP A 29 -2.58 -0.53 -1.46
C ASP A 29 -1.56 -1.16 -2.41
N VAL A 30 -0.67 -0.35 -2.99
CA VAL A 30 0.46 -0.86 -3.80
C VAL A 30 1.40 -1.70 -2.93
N ARG A 31 1.73 -1.25 -1.71
CA ARG A 31 2.55 -2.04 -0.77
C ARG A 31 1.92 -3.40 -0.47
N LYS A 32 0.61 -3.43 -0.21
CA LYS A 32 -0.13 -4.67 0.02
C LYS A 32 -0.10 -5.60 -1.20
N MET A 33 -0.23 -5.05 -2.42
CA MET A 33 -0.10 -5.85 -3.65
C MET A 33 1.32 -6.41 -3.81
N ALA A 34 2.35 -5.60 -3.50
CA ALA A 34 3.73 -6.03 -3.53
C ALA A 34 4.04 -7.10 -2.47
N ASP A 35 3.46 -6.98 -1.27
CA ASP A 35 3.56 -7.99 -0.21
C ASP A 35 2.92 -9.32 -0.64
N TYR A 36 1.77 -9.30 -1.30
CA TYR A 36 1.18 -10.52 -1.85
C TYR A 36 2.07 -11.16 -2.92
N ARG A 37 2.65 -10.36 -3.83
CA ARG A 37 3.63 -10.87 -4.81
C ARG A 37 4.85 -11.48 -4.13
N CYS A 38 5.31 -10.87 -3.04
CA CYS A 38 6.42 -11.40 -2.25
C CYS A 38 6.07 -12.74 -1.61
N GLN A 39 4.91 -12.83 -0.93
CA GLN A 39 4.43 -14.08 -0.34
C GLN A 39 4.28 -15.17 -1.42
N MET A 40 3.77 -14.82 -2.60
CA MET A 40 3.63 -15.76 -3.71
C MET A 40 5.01 -16.30 -4.14
N LYS A 41 6.01 -15.42 -4.31
CA LYS A 41 7.38 -15.82 -4.63
C LYS A 41 7.98 -16.73 -3.56
N GLN A 42 7.77 -16.43 -2.27
CA GLN A 42 8.24 -17.26 -1.16
C GLN A 42 7.54 -18.62 -1.12
N LEU A 43 6.24 -18.68 -1.39
CA LEU A 43 5.49 -19.93 -1.48
C LEU A 43 5.90 -20.77 -2.69
N MET A 44 6.16 -20.14 -3.84
CA MET A 44 6.68 -20.81 -5.04
C MET A 44 8.11 -21.32 -4.87
N ALA A 45 8.90 -20.72 -3.98
CA ALA A 45 10.23 -21.18 -3.64
C ALA A 45 10.23 -22.39 -2.68
N LYS A 46 9.08 -22.72 -2.07
CA LYS A 46 8.92 -23.94 -1.26
C LYS A 46 8.84 -25.17 -2.16
N ASP A 47 8.99 -26.34 -1.55
CA ASP A 47 8.89 -27.62 -2.24
C ASP A 47 7.53 -27.75 -2.94
N PRO A 48 7.48 -28.06 -4.26
CA PRO A 48 6.24 -28.24 -4.99
C PRO A 48 5.42 -29.46 -4.54
N SER A 49 5.93 -30.31 -3.66
CA SER A 49 5.19 -31.39 -3.00
C SER A 49 4.56 -30.99 -1.66
N ASP A 50 4.85 -29.79 -1.14
CA ASP A 50 4.23 -29.27 0.08
C ASP A 50 2.78 -28.86 -0.18
N GLU A 51 1.85 -29.75 0.18
CA GLU A 51 0.41 -29.54 0.06
C GLU A 51 -0.08 -28.30 0.85
N LYS A 52 0.59 -27.95 1.94
CA LYS A 52 0.26 -26.72 2.69
C LYS A 52 0.67 -25.49 1.88
N ALA A 53 1.86 -25.50 1.29
CA ALA A 53 2.31 -24.41 0.42
C ALA A 53 1.41 -24.24 -0.82
N LYS A 54 0.94 -25.34 -1.43
CA LYS A 54 -0.03 -25.29 -2.53
C LYS A 54 -1.34 -24.64 -2.13
N LYS A 55 -1.88 -25.02 -0.96
CA LYS A 55 -3.12 -24.45 -0.45
C LYS A 55 -2.97 -22.96 -0.12
N GLU A 56 -1.87 -22.58 0.55
CA GLU A 56 -1.53 -21.18 0.82
C GLU A 56 -1.41 -20.37 -0.49
N LEU A 57 -0.82 -20.95 -1.53
CA LEU A 57 -0.65 -20.31 -2.84
C LEU A 57 -2.00 -20.13 -3.56
N GLN A 58 -2.89 -21.12 -3.52
CA GLN A 58 -4.25 -20.99 -4.07
C GLN A 58 -5.05 -19.90 -3.35
N GLU A 59 -5.05 -19.90 -2.02
CA GLU A 59 -5.74 -18.88 -1.23
C GLU A 59 -5.17 -17.48 -1.48
N LEU A 60 -3.85 -17.37 -1.60
CA LEU A 60 -3.18 -16.12 -1.91
C LEU A 60 -3.53 -15.62 -3.32
N SER A 61 -3.58 -16.51 -4.31
CA SER A 61 -3.98 -16.18 -5.68
C SER A 61 -5.38 -15.58 -5.73
N VAL A 62 -6.35 -16.19 -5.03
CA VAL A 62 -7.72 -15.67 -4.95
C VAL A 62 -7.76 -14.29 -4.28
N LYS A 63 -6.98 -14.08 -3.21
CA LYS A 63 -6.87 -12.77 -2.55
C LYS A 63 -6.23 -11.72 -3.45
N MET A 64 -5.22 -12.10 -4.24
CA MET A 64 -4.56 -11.21 -5.19
C MET A 64 -5.49 -10.80 -6.32
N GLU A 65 -6.28 -11.72 -6.86
CA GLU A 65 -7.27 -11.45 -7.91
C GLU A 65 -8.36 -10.51 -7.40
N ALA A 66 -8.99 -10.84 -6.26
CA ALA A 66 -10.02 -10.00 -5.67
C ALA A 66 -9.50 -8.60 -5.30
N PHE A 67 -8.28 -8.51 -4.77
CA PHE A 67 -7.65 -7.23 -4.46
C PHE A 67 -7.27 -6.46 -5.73
N GLY A 68 -6.77 -7.15 -6.76
CA GLY A 68 -6.47 -6.55 -8.06
C GLY A 68 -7.71 -5.93 -8.71
N ASP A 69 -8.85 -6.63 -8.67
CA ASP A 69 -10.13 -6.12 -9.14
C ASP A 69 -10.61 -4.91 -8.35
N GLU A 70 -10.46 -4.95 -7.02
CA GLU A 70 -10.78 -3.81 -6.15
C GLU A 70 -9.92 -2.59 -6.52
N MET A 71 -8.61 -2.78 -6.70
CA MET A 71 -7.69 -1.70 -7.04
C MET A 71 -7.94 -1.16 -8.45
N SER A 72 -8.24 -2.02 -9.42
CA SER A 72 -8.59 -1.60 -10.79
C SER A 72 -9.83 -0.72 -10.80
N LYS A 73 -10.84 -1.03 -9.99
CA LYS A 73 -12.05 -0.19 -9.85
C LYS A 73 -11.77 1.10 -9.09
N LYS A 74 -10.99 1.01 -8.00
CA LYS A 74 -10.65 2.15 -7.14
C LYS A 74 -9.83 3.20 -7.87
N TYR A 75 -8.92 2.77 -8.75
CA TYR A 75 -7.98 3.64 -9.47
C TYR A 75 -8.26 3.73 -10.98
N GLU A 76 -9.42 3.30 -11.46
CA GLU A 76 -9.79 3.31 -12.89
C GLU A 76 -9.57 4.68 -13.55
N LYS A 77 -9.94 5.75 -12.83
CA LYS A 77 -9.80 7.14 -13.30
C LYS A 77 -8.36 7.66 -13.33
N MET A 78 -7.42 6.89 -12.78
CA MET A 78 -6.00 7.21 -12.63
C MET A 78 -5.11 6.25 -13.44
N LYS A 79 -5.70 5.36 -14.25
CA LYS A 79 -4.97 4.33 -15.02
C LYS A 79 -3.96 4.88 -16.03
N ASP A 80 -4.13 6.12 -16.46
CA ASP A 80 -3.27 6.81 -17.42
C ASP A 80 -2.38 7.88 -16.74
N ASP A 81 -2.41 7.94 -15.40
CA ASP A 81 -1.60 8.86 -14.60
C ASP A 81 -0.18 8.31 -14.41
N LYS A 82 0.74 8.82 -15.23
CA LYS A 82 2.16 8.43 -15.22
C LYS A 82 2.83 8.64 -13.86
N ASP A 83 2.39 9.60 -13.05
CA ASP A 83 2.98 9.83 -11.73
C ASP A 83 2.55 8.75 -10.75
N MET A 84 1.31 8.23 -10.88
CA MET A 84 0.83 7.10 -10.09
C MET A 84 1.52 5.80 -10.51
N ASP A 85 1.72 5.58 -11.81
CA ASP A 85 2.46 4.43 -12.32
C ASP A 85 3.91 4.43 -11.79
N ALA A 86 4.61 5.56 -11.91
CA ALA A 86 5.97 5.70 -11.43
C ALA A 86 6.08 5.48 -9.91
N LYS A 87 5.09 5.97 -9.14
CA LYS A 87 5.01 5.71 -7.69
C LYS A 87 4.75 4.23 -7.40
N ALA A 88 3.84 3.60 -8.14
CA ALA A 88 3.55 2.18 -7.96
C ALA A 88 4.79 1.34 -8.21
N ASP A 89 5.50 1.61 -9.30
CA ASP A 89 6.75 0.92 -9.65
C ASP A 89 7.84 1.13 -8.61
N ALA A 90 8.01 2.35 -8.09
CA ALA A 90 8.98 2.63 -7.05
C ALA A 90 8.70 1.84 -5.77
N ILE A 91 7.43 1.80 -5.33
CA ILE A 91 6.99 1.05 -4.15
C ILE A 91 7.15 -0.45 -4.37
N LEU A 92 6.71 -0.95 -5.53
CA LEU A 92 6.80 -2.36 -5.88
C LEU A 92 8.27 -2.80 -5.88
N LYS A 93 9.16 -2.02 -6.49
CA LYS A 93 10.60 -2.28 -6.47
C LYS A 93 11.16 -2.28 -5.04
N GLU A 94 10.82 -1.28 -4.23
CA GLU A 94 11.27 -1.20 -2.83
C GLU A 94 10.89 -2.44 -2.02
N VAL A 95 9.65 -2.91 -2.14
CA VAL A 95 9.16 -4.10 -1.43
C VAL A 95 9.78 -5.37 -2.01
N MET A 96 9.87 -5.50 -3.33
CA MET A 96 10.45 -6.68 -3.98
C MET A 96 11.95 -6.82 -3.75
N ASP A 97 12.70 -5.71 -3.66
CA ASP A 97 14.13 -5.71 -3.30
C ASP A 97 14.34 -6.21 -1.85
N LYS A 98 13.36 -5.99 -0.97
CA LYS A 98 13.35 -6.51 0.41
C LYS A 98 12.81 -7.95 0.47
N CYS A 99 12.13 -8.41 -0.57
CA CYS A 99 11.57 -9.75 -0.66
C CYS A 99 12.66 -10.80 -0.94
N LYS A 100 13.25 -11.29 0.16
CA LYS A 100 14.20 -12.40 0.17
C LYS A 100 13.51 -13.74 0.39
#